data_AF-A0A2G6EH53-F1
#
_entry.id   AF-A0A2G6EH53-F1
#
_cell.length_a   1.000
_cell.length_b   1.000
_cell.length_c   1.000
_cell.angle_alpha   90.00
_cell.angle_beta   90.00
_cell.angle_gamma   90.00
#
_symmetry.space_group_name_H-M   'P 1'
#
loop_
_entity.id
_entity.type
_entity.pdbx_description
1 polymer ?
#
loop_
_entity_poly.entity_id
_entity_poly.type
_entity_poly.pdbx_seq_one_letter_code
_entity_poly.pdbx_strand_id
1 'polypeptide(L)'
;MRPGALLALAAALLVIAALVWLGNWQLRRLEWKLDLIEAIETRATAEPIPATPTLPEPVSDHVYRRVTARGHYLHDKTRQVKAVTEIGAGYWVMTPLATPDFALWVNRGFVPAEHRARGAYEEPDGEMIVEGLVRASEPNGTLLQKNRPDQDRWFSRDVAVLTATTGTSDAANYFIDAITEQPASMEQPASRDHTGSSASTSWPRAGLTRLSFRNTHLAYAITWYAMAAALSAALAWVVFRNPA
;
A
#
# COMPACT_ATOMS: atom_id res chain seq x y z
N MET A 1 9.38 -57.46 -8.98
CA MET A 1 9.75 -56.37 -8.04
C MET A 1 9.19 -56.69 -6.64
N ARG A 2 9.96 -56.47 -5.57
CA ARG A 2 9.46 -56.65 -4.18
C ARG A 2 8.41 -55.56 -3.87
N PRO A 3 7.35 -55.84 -3.10
CA PRO A 3 6.27 -54.87 -2.81
C PRO A 3 6.77 -53.54 -2.24
N GLY A 4 7.85 -53.54 -1.45
CA GLY A 4 8.49 -52.32 -0.95
C GLY A 4 9.08 -51.40 -2.02
N ALA A 5 9.55 -51.94 -3.15
CA ALA A 5 10.09 -51.14 -4.25
C ALA A 5 8.99 -50.43 -5.05
N LEU A 6 7.83 -51.08 -5.21
CA LEU A 6 6.65 -50.47 -5.84
C LEU A 6 6.08 -49.32 -4.99
N LEU A 7 6.03 -49.50 -3.67
CA LEU A 7 5.62 -48.44 -2.74
C LEU A 7 6.58 -47.24 -2.78
N ALA A 8 7.89 -47.47 -2.81
CA ALA A 8 8.88 -46.40 -2.91
C ALA A 8 8.78 -45.63 -4.25
N LEU A 9 8.58 -46.34 -5.36
CA LEU A 9 8.36 -45.74 -6.68
C LEU A 9 7.08 -44.89 -6.69
N ALA A 10 5.98 -45.43 -6.17
CA ALA A 10 4.72 -44.70 -6.07
C ALA A 10 4.85 -43.44 -5.20
N ALA A 11 5.53 -43.53 -4.05
CA ALA A 11 5.80 -42.39 -3.19
C ALA A 11 6.66 -41.32 -3.89
N ALA A 12 7.72 -41.72 -4.60
CA ALA A 12 8.55 -40.78 -5.36
C ALA A 12 7.76 -40.05 -6.44
N LEU A 13 6.92 -40.78 -7.19
CA LEU A 13 6.03 -40.19 -8.21
C LEU A 13 5.02 -39.21 -7.60
N LEU A 14 4.44 -39.53 -6.44
CA LEU A 14 3.55 -38.63 -5.72
C LEU A 14 4.27 -37.34 -5.28
N VAL A 15 5.50 -37.44 -4.79
CA VAL A 15 6.30 -36.27 -4.42
C VAL A 15 6.63 -35.43 -5.66
N ILE A 16 7.03 -36.03 -6.78
CA ILE A 16 7.27 -35.32 -8.03
C ILE A 16 6.00 -34.58 -8.48
N ALA A 17 4.84 -35.26 -8.46
CA ALA A 17 3.57 -34.66 -8.83
C ALA A 17 3.20 -33.48 -7.92
N ALA A 18 3.45 -33.58 -6.62
CA ALA A 18 3.24 -32.48 -5.67
C ALA A 18 4.17 -31.29 -5.94
N LEU A 19 5.45 -31.53 -6.25
CA LEU A 19 6.41 -30.47 -6.59
C LEU A 19 6.02 -29.74 -7.89
N VAL A 20 5.61 -30.47 -8.92
CA VAL A 20 5.11 -29.89 -10.18
C VAL A 20 3.83 -29.09 -9.93
N TRP A 21 2.92 -29.61 -9.11
CA TRP A 21 1.70 -28.90 -8.73
C TRP A 21 2.02 -27.58 -7.99
N LEU A 22 2.96 -27.59 -7.05
CA LEU A 22 3.44 -26.39 -6.36
C LEU A 22 4.08 -25.38 -7.32
N GLY A 23 4.88 -25.85 -8.28
CA GLY A 23 5.45 -25.01 -9.34
C GLY A 23 4.36 -24.30 -10.16
N ASN A 24 3.37 -25.06 -10.63
CA ASN A 24 2.23 -24.53 -11.40
C ASN A 24 1.40 -23.54 -10.56
N TRP A 25 1.22 -23.82 -9.27
CA TRP A 25 0.52 -22.91 -8.37
C TRP A 25 1.27 -21.57 -8.21
N GLN A 26 2.61 -21.62 -8.07
CA GLN A 26 3.42 -20.41 -8.02
C GLN A 26 3.35 -19.59 -9.30
N LEU A 27 3.32 -20.22 -10.49
CA LEU A 27 3.14 -19.49 -11.76
C LEU A 27 1.77 -18.81 -11.86
N ARG A 28 0.67 -19.51 -11.53
CA ARG A 28 -0.66 -18.87 -11.50
C ARG A 28 -0.71 -17.70 -10.52
N ARG A 29 -0.01 -17.83 -9.38
CA ARG A 29 0.07 -16.76 -8.38
C ARG A 29 0.93 -15.59 -8.85
N LEU A 30 1.96 -15.86 -9.64
CA LEU A 30 2.78 -14.84 -10.31
C LEU A 30 1.91 -14.02 -11.27
N GLU A 31 1.20 -14.67 -12.19
CA GLU A 31 0.31 -14.02 -13.17
C GLU A 31 -0.73 -13.15 -12.47
N TRP A 32 -1.51 -13.73 -11.54
CA TRP A 32 -2.49 -12.97 -10.74
C TRP A 32 -1.88 -11.74 -10.05
N LYS A 33 -0.63 -11.85 -9.58
CA LYS A 33 0.05 -10.75 -8.90
C LYS A 33 0.50 -9.68 -9.88
N LEU A 34 0.92 -10.04 -11.08
CA LEU A 34 1.29 -9.10 -12.14
C LEU A 34 0.06 -8.28 -12.57
N ASP A 35 -1.08 -8.94 -12.81
CA ASP A 35 -2.33 -8.25 -13.17
C ASP A 35 -2.75 -7.23 -12.10
N LEU A 36 -2.58 -7.58 -10.81
CA LEU A 36 -2.86 -6.68 -9.70
C LEU A 36 -1.91 -5.47 -9.68
N ILE A 37 -0.62 -5.69 -9.93
CA ILE A 37 0.38 -4.61 -9.99
C ILE A 37 0.07 -3.67 -11.15
N GLU A 38 -0.20 -4.21 -12.34
CA GLU A 38 -0.54 -3.44 -13.54
C GLU A 38 -1.80 -2.59 -13.34
N ALA A 39 -2.84 -3.17 -12.72
CA ALA A 39 -4.05 -2.42 -12.39
C ALA A 39 -3.78 -1.25 -11.42
N ILE A 40 -2.90 -1.45 -10.44
CA ILE A 40 -2.50 -0.41 -9.48
C ILE A 40 -1.68 0.68 -10.19
N GLU A 41 -0.68 0.30 -10.98
CA GLU A 41 0.16 1.23 -11.74
C GLU A 41 -0.67 2.06 -12.72
N THR A 42 -1.63 1.45 -13.41
CA THR A 42 -2.56 2.15 -14.32
C THR A 42 -3.35 3.22 -13.56
N ARG A 43 -3.92 2.91 -12.39
CA ARG A 43 -4.67 3.88 -11.58
C ARG A 43 -3.79 4.99 -11.01
N ALA A 44 -2.58 4.62 -10.59
CA ALA A 44 -1.61 5.50 -9.97
C ALA A 44 -0.93 6.45 -10.96
N THR A 45 -0.98 6.18 -12.26
CA THR A 45 -0.38 7.03 -13.30
C THR A 45 -1.40 7.77 -14.15
N ALA A 46 -2.65 7.30 -14.18
CA ALA A 46 -3.74 7.96 -14.90
C ALA A 46 -3.97 9.41 -14.43
N GLU A 47 -4.56 10.21 -15.30
CA GLU A 47 -4.86 11.63 -15.02
C GLU A 47 -5.73 11.77 -13.76
N PRO A 48 -5.40 12.72 -12.85
CA PRO A 48 -6.19 12.95 -11.65
C PRO A 48 -7.63 13.35 -11.99
N ILE A 49 -8.60 12.82 -11.24
CA ILE A 49 -10.00 13.27 -11.29
C ILE A 49 -10.36 14.09 -10.05
N PRO A 50 -11.38 14.96 -10.09
CA PRO A 50 -11.86 15.63 -8.90
C PRO A 50 -12.25 14.64 -7.80
N ALA A 51 -11.84 14.93 -6.56
CA ALA A 51 -12.27 14.19 -5.39
C ALA A 51 -13.78 14.36 -5.16
N THR A 52 -14.43 13.31 -4.64
CA THR A 52 -15.86 13.29 -4.35
C THR A 52 -16.10 13.01 -2.86
N PRO A 53 -17.24 13.39 -2.29
CA PRO A 53 -17.55 13.10 -0.88
C PRO A 53 -17.63 11.60 -0.60
N THR A 54 -18.00 10.79 -1.59
CA THR A 54 -18.14 9.35 -1.40
C THR A 54 -17.58 8.61 -2.61
N LEU A 55 -16.83 7.54 -2.34
CA LEU A 55 -16.46 6.54 -3.34
C LEU A 55 -17.36 5.30 -3.21
N PRO A 56 -17.69 4.62 -4.33
CA PRO A 56 -18.41 3.36 -4.29
C PRO A 56 -17.70 2.31 -3.43
N GLU A 57 -18.49 1.47 -2.76
CA GLU A 57 -17.97 0.34 -2.02
C GLU A 57 -17.73 -0.87 -2.96
N PRO A 58 -16.67 -1.68 -2.72
CA PRO A 58 -15.67 -1.46 -1.68
C PRO A 58 -14.64 -0.39 -2.09
N VAL A 59 -14.32 0.54 -1.19
CA VAL A 59 -13.31 1.60 -1.47
C VAL A 59 -11.95 1.02 -1.92
N SER A 60 -11.64 -0.23 -1.56
CA SER A 60 -10.46 -0.97 -2.01
C SER A 60 -10.26 -0.98 -3.52
N ASP A 61 -11.36 -0.96 -4.29
CA ASP A 61 -11.32 -1.01 -5.75
C ASP A 61 -10.85 0.31 -6.38
N HIS A 62 -10.87 1.39 -5.58
CA HIS A 62 -10.47 2.73 -5.95
C HIS A 62 -9.11 3.14 -5.39
N VAL A 63 -8.48 2.31 -4.55
CA VAL A 63 -7.17 2.62 -3.95
C VAL A 63 -6.13 2.83 -5.04
N TYR A 64 -5.25 3.82 -4.81
CA TYR A 64 -4.25 4.32 -5.75
C TYR A 64 -4.80 5.09 -6.95
N ARG A 65 -6.11 5.35 -7.03
CA ARG A 65 -6.62 6.32 -7.99
C ARG A 65 -6.10 7.72 -7.66
N ARG A 66 -5.51 8.40 -8.64
CA ARG A 66 -5.14 9.81 -8.53
C ARG A 66 -6.39 10.69 -8.49
N VAL A 67 -6.46 11.56 -7.49
CA VAL A 67 -7.52 12.54 -7.33
C VAL A 67 -6.95 13.91 -6.99
N THR A 68 -7.70 14.96 -7.32
CA THR A 68 -7.39 16.35 -6.98
C THR A 68 -8.52 16.94 -6.12
N ALA A 69 -8.15 17.60 -5.04
CA ALA A 69 -9.07 18.33 -4.17
C ALA A 69 -8.58 19.77 -3.98
N ARG A 70 -9.53 20.70 -3.81
CA ARG A 70 -9.26 22.11 -3.55
C ARG A 70 -9.98 22.54 -2.28
N GLY A 71 -9.29 23.24 -1.37
CA GLY A 71 -9.87 23.65 -0.10
C GLY A 71 -8.88 24.27 0.87
N HIS A 72 -9.31 24.46 2.11
CA HIS A 72 -8.46 24.99 3.20
C HIS A 72 -8.18 23.90 4.22
N TYR A 73 -6.92 23.80 4.67
CA TYR A 73 -6.59 22.85 5.73
C TYR A 73 -7.14 23.29 7.08
N LEU A 74 -7.74 22.34 7.81
CA LEU A 74 -8.15 22.51 9.19
C LEU A 74 -7.04 22.04 10.13
N HIS A 75 -5.96 22.82 10.23
CA HIS A 75 -4.75 22.46 10.99
C HIS A 75 -5.00 22.26 12.49
N ASP A 76 -6.03 22.90 13.04
CA ASP A 76 -6.49 22.68 14.42
C ASP A 76 -6.99 21.24 14.64
N LYS A 77 -7.46 20.58 13.57
CA LYS A 77 -7.97 19.20 13.55
C LYS A 77 -6.93 18.18 13.11
N THR A 78 -5.68 18.57 12.88
CA THR A 78 -4.60 17.63 12.53
C THR A 78 -4.40 16.57 13.61
N ARG A 79 -4.16 15.32 13.19
CA ARG A 79 -3.80 14.20 14.05
C ARG A 79 -2.58 13.47 13.52
N GLN A 80 -1.69 13.10 14.43
CA GLN A 80 -0.44 12.42 14.12
C GLN A 80 -0.57 10.92 14.37
N VAL A 81 -0.62 10.14 13.29
CA VAL A 81 -0.76 8.68 13.34
C VAL A 81 0.61 8.03 13.33
N LYS A 82 0.91 7.20 14.34
CA LYS A 82 2.21 6.51 14.40
C LYS A 82 2.51 5.72 13.14
N ALA A 83 3.74 5.85 12.67
CA ALA A 83 4.21 5.24 11.44
C ALA A 83 5.63 4.71 11.58
N VAL A 84 5.94 3.65 10.83
CA VAL A 84 7.31 3.22 10.57
C VAL A 84 7.48 3.19 9.06
N THR A 85 8.39 4.00 8.56
CA THR A 85 8.68 4.15 7.13
C THR A 85 10.12 3.74 6.84
N GLU A 86 10.56 3.82 5.59
CA GLU A 86 11.98 3.63 5.24
C GLU A 86 12.92 4.68 5.81
N ILE A 87 12.41 5.87 6.13
CA ILE A 87 13.19 6.94 6.75
C ILE A 87 13.09 6.94 8.29
N GLY A 88 12.50 5.88 8.88
CA GLY A 88 12.51 5.63 10.32
C GLY A 88 11.12 5.66 10.97
N ALA A 89 11.12 5.67 12.31
CA ALA A 89 9.91 5.76 13.12
C ALA A 89 9.47 7.22 13.30
N GLY A 90 8.16 7.45 13.26
CA GLY A 90 7.59 8.80 13.35
C GLY A 90 6.09 8.77 13.21
N TYR A 91 5.54 9.74 12.48
CA TYR A 91 4.11 9.99 12.40
C TYR A 91 3.68 10.42 10.99
N TRP A 92 2.56 9.89 10.52
CA TRP A 92 1.78 10.47 9.43
C TRP A 92 1.00 11.68 9.95
N VAL A 93 1.08 12.80 9.23
CA VAL A 93 0.33 14.02 9.53
C VAL A 93 -1.01 13.97 8.79
N MET A 94 -2.06 13.53 9.48
CA MET A 94 -3.42 13.49 8.95
C MET A 94 -4.10 14.83 9.20
N THR A 95 -4.48 15.56 8.15
CA THR A 95 -5.14 16.86 8.26
C THR A 95 -6.37 16.90 7.36
N PRO A 96 -7.56 17.32 7.86
CA PRO A 96 -8.72 17.50 7.01
C PRO A 96 -8.53 18.71 6.10
N LEU A 97 -8.84 18.55 4.82
CA LEU A 97 -9.00 19.63 3.85
C LEU A 97 -10.51 19.94 3.73
N ALA A 98 -10.92 21.11 4.17
CA ALA A 98 -12.28 21.60 3.98
C ALA A 98 -12.44 22.09 2.53
N THR A 99 -13.13 21.29 1.72
CA THR A 99 -13.56 21.65 0.37
C THR A 99 -14.90 22.41 0.44
N PRO A 100 -15.43 22.95 -0.67
CA PRO A 100 -16.74 23.63 -0.67
C PRO A 100 -17.90 22.75 -0.19
N ASP A 101 -17.85 21.44 -0.48
CA ASP A 101 -19.00 20.54 -0.27
C ASP A 101 -18.77 19.51 0.85
N PHE A 102 -17.51 19.17 1.16
CA PHE A 102 -17.16 18.09 2.09
C PHE A 102 -15.76 18.25 2.68
N ALA A 103 -15.44 17.48 3.72
CA ALA A 103 -14.09 17.40 4.26
C ALA A 103 -13.35 16.16 3.74
N LEU A 104 -12.14 16.34 3.22
CA LEU A 104 -11.28 15.22 2.79
C LEU A 104 -10.11 15.07 3.74
N TRP A 105 -9.94 13.89 4.34
CA TRP A 105 -8.71 13.61 5.10
C TRP A 105 -7.53 13.45 4.16
N VAL A 106 -6.46 14.19 4.45
CA VAL A 106 -5.20 14.16 3.69
C VAL A 106 -4.09 13.69 4.63
N ASN A 107 -3.42 12.59 4.27
CA ASN A 107 -2.10 12.28 4.80
C ASN A 107 -1.08 13.17 4.07
N ARG A 108 -0.70 14.27 4.70
CA ARG A 108 0.24 15.27 4.14
C ARG A 108 1.69 14.75 4.09
N GLY A 109 1.97 13.66 4.78
CA GLY A 109 3.27 13.01 4.77
C GLY A 109 3.79 12.67 6.16
N PHE A 110 5.04 12.23 6.19
CA PHE A 110 5.71 11.77 7.41
C PHE A 110 6.44 12.90 8.12
N VAL A 111 6.45 12.87 9.45
CA VAL A 111 7.38 13.62 10.30
C VAL A 111 8.06 12.68 11.31
N PRO A 112 9.38 12.81 11.51
CA PRO A 112 10.05 12.08 12.57
C PRO A 112 9.72 12.71 13.94
N ALA A 113 10.06 12.01 15.03
CA ALA A 113 9.63 12.39 16.37
C ALA A 113 10.16 13.77 16.80
N GLU A 114 11.34 14.17 16.35
CA GLU A 114 11.97 15.46 16.59
C GLU A 114 11.25 16.64 15.91
N HIS A 115 10.50 16.37 14.83
CA HIS A 115 9.77 17.38 14.07
C HIS A 115 8.25 17.30 14.29
N ARG A 116 7.78 16.61 15.33
CA ARG A 116 6.34 16.42 15.57
C ARG A 116 5.63 17.63 16.20
N ALA A 117 6.36 18.57 16.78
CA ALA A 117 5.73 19.71 17.46
C ALA A 117 5.01 20.61 16.45
N ARG A 118 3.92 21.28 16.86
CA ARG A 118 3.29 22.31 16.01
C ARG A 118 4.32 23.38 15.64
N GLY A 119 4.28 23.84 14.40
CA GLY A 119 5.26 24.78 13.85
C GLY A 119 6.64 24.18 13.53
N ALA A 120 6.89 22.90 13.82
CA ALA A 120 8.13 22.21 13.44
C ALA A 120 8.07 21.61 12.01
N TYR A 121 6.91 21.69 11.37
CA TYR A 121 6.64 21.32 9.98
C TYR A 121 5.71 22.36 9.34
N GLU A 122 5.64 22.37 8.01
CA GLU A 122 4.87 23.35 7.23
C GLU A 122 3.36 23.15 7.41
N GLU A 123 2.69 24.22 7.83
CA GLU A 123 1.24 24.34 7.94
C GLU A 123 0.81 25.50 7.02
N PRO A 124 0.71 25.28 5.70
CA PRO A 124 0.41 26.34 4.76
C PRO A 124 -0.99 26.89 5.02
N ASP A 125 -1.09 28.21 5.04
CA ASP A 125 -2.35 28.93 5.15
C ASP A 125 -2.91 29.27 3.77
N GLY A 126 -4.24 29.46 3.72
CA GLY A 126 -4.97 29.79 2.50
C GLY A 126 -5.46 28.56 1.74
N GLU A 127 -5.94 28.81 0.52
CA GLU A 127 -6.54 27.77 -0.31
C GLU A 127 -5.46 26.94 -1.01
N MET A 128 -5.58 25.62 -0.89
CA MET A 128 -4.64 24.64 -1.40
C MET A 128 -5.31 23.79 -2.48
N ILE A 129 -4.51 23.40 -3.48
CA ILE A 129 -4.81 22.34 -4.43
C ILE A 129 -3.93 21.15 -4.04
N VAL A 130 -4.57 20.02 -3.74
CA VAL A 130 -3.93 18.80 -3.29
C VAL A 130 -4.19 17.71 -4.31
N GLU A 131 -3.12 17.16 -4.86
CA GLU A 131 -3.18 15.93 -5.65
C GLU A 131 -2.72 14.76 -4.78
N GLY A 132 -3.45 13.66 -4.79
CA GLY A 132 -3.11 12.49 -3.98
C GLY A 132 -3.66 11.18 -4.48
N LEU A 133 -3.21 10.10 -3.85
CA LEU A 133 -3.66 8.74 -4.10
C LEU A 133 -4.76 8.36 -3.11
N VAL A 134 -5.89 7.88 -3.61
CA VAL A 134 -6.97 7.33 -2.79
C VAL A 134 -6.46 6.18 -1.92
N ARG A 135 -6.87 6.19 -0.64
CA ARG A 135 -6.64 5.14 0.34
C ARG A 135 -7.95 4.82 1.06
N ALA A 136 -8.23 3.54 1.23
CA ALA A 136 -9.32 3.10 2.07
C ALA A 136 -9.04 3.45 3.53
N SER A 137 -10.08 3.77 4.29
CA SER A 137 -9.99 3.92 5.75
C SER A 137 -9.38 2.67 6.39
N GLU A 138 -8.63 2.85 7.47
CA GLU A 138 -7.94 1.77 8.20
C GLU A 138 -8.62 1.50 9.56
N PRO A 139 -9.81 0.89 9.59
CA PRO A 139 -10.55 0.68 10.82
C PRO A 139 -9.90 -0.34 11.74
N ASN A 140 -10.26 -0.31 13.02
CA ASN A 140 -9.87 -1.27 14.06
C ASN A 140 -8.41 -1.24 14.54
N GLY A 141 -7.56 -0.39 13.94
CA GLY A 141 -6.15 -0.31 14.35
C GLY A 141 -5.29 -1.46 13.82
N THR A 142 -4.11 -1.62 14.41
CA THR A 142 -3.25 -2.78 14.20
C THR A 142 -3.65 -3.92 15.15
N LEU A 143 -3.11 -5.12 14.93
CA LEU A 143 -3.31 -6.27 15.82
C LEU A 143 -2.95 -5.96 17.30
N LEU A 144 -1.94 -5.10 17.51
CA LEU A 144 -1.39 -4.79 18.84
C LEU A 144 -1.89 -3.47 19.43
N GLN A 145 -2.30 -2.53 18.59
CA GLN A 145 -2.58 -1.16 19.00
C GLN A 145 -3.80 -0.61 18.26
N LYS A 146 -4.76 -0.09 19.02
CA LYS A 146 -5.93 0.62 18.50
C LYS A 146 -5.81 2.10 18.86
N ASN A 147 -6.47 2.97 18.09
CA ASN A 147 -6.60 4.39 18.41
C ASN A 147 -7.10 4.58 19.86
N ARG A 148 -6.59 5.62 20.52
CA ARG A 148 -6.98 6.08 21.86
C ARG A 148 -7.32 7.57 21.76
N PRO A 149 -8.53 7.91 21.28
CA PRO A 149 -8.97 9.30 21.13
C PRO A 149 -8.91 10.08 22.44
N ASP A 150 -9.16 9.41 23.57
CA ASP A 150 -9.09 9.93 24.94
C ASP A 150 -7.70 10.46 25.33
N GLN A 151 -6.65 9.97 24.67
CA GLN A 151 -5.25 10.32 24.96
C GLN A 151 -4.55 10.98 23.77
N ASP A 152 -5.29 11.30 22.71
CA ASP A 152 -4.74 11.78 21.43
C ASP A 152 -3.63 10.86 20.87
N ARG A 153 -3.80 9.53 20.97
CA ARG A 153 -2.84 8.55 20.45
C ARG A 153 -3.44 7.76 19.30
N TRP A 154 -2.79 7.85 18.15
CA TRP A 154 -3.28 7.29 16.90
C TRP A 154 -2.30 6.27 16.32
N PHE A 155 -2.85 5.14 15.87
CA PHE A 155 -2.12 3.98 15.37
C PHE A 155 -2.67 3.46 14.03
N SER A 156 -3.84 3.94 13.60
CA SER A 156 -4.35 3.75 12.24
C SER A 156 -5.00 5.01 11.70
N ARG A 157 -5.03 5.12 10.38
CA ARG A 157 -5.69 6.21 9.64
C ARG A 157 -7.18 5.89 9.47
N ASP A 158 -7.85 5.69 10.60
CA ASP A 158 -9.28 5.42 10.66
C ASP A 158 -10.06 6.72 10.51
N VAL A 159 -10.58 6.94 9.30
CA VAL A 159 -11.29 8.17 8.94
C VAL A 159 -12.52 8.40 9.82
N ALA A 160 -13.25 7.34 10.17
CA ALA A 160 -14.46 7.46 10.97
C ALA A 160 -14.13 7.93 12.39
N VAL A 161 -13.13 7.30 13.04
CA VAL A 161 -12.73 7.67 14.40
C VAL A 161 -12.06 9.04 14.43
N LEU A 162 -11.21 9.36 13.45
CA LEU A 162 -10.60 10.69 13.33
C LEU A 162 -11.68 11.77 13.22
N THR A 163 -12.62 11.60 12.29
CA THR A 163 -13.74 12.52 12.03
C THR A 163 -14.60 12.75 13.27
N ALA A 164 -14.99 11.66 13.95
CA ALA A 164 -15.79 11.73 15.17
C ALA A 164 -15.06 12.47 16.29
N THR A 165 -13.74 12.29 16.41
CA THR A 165 -12.94 12.89 17.49
C THR A 165 -12.66 14.37 17.25
N THR A 166 -12.50 14.78 15.99
CA THR A 166 -12.22 16.18 15.63
C THR A 166 -13.47 17.01 15.39
N GLY A 167 -14.66 16.40 15.44
CA GLY A 167 -15.91 17.07 15.05
C GLY A 167 -15.83 17.60 13.61
N THR A 168 -15.22 16.83 12.70
CA THR A 168 -15.23 17.15 11.27
C THR A 168 -16.58 16.72 10.71
N SER A 169 -17.33 17.63 10.10
CA SER A 169 -18.59 17.30 9.42
C SER A 169 -18.32 16.84 7.99
N ASP A 170 -19.23 16.04 7.45
CA ASP A 170 -19.27 15.67 6.02
C ASP A 170 -17.93 15.13 5.50
N ALA A 171 -17.26 14.30 6.29
CA ALA A 171 -15.99 13.71 5.90
C ALA A 171 -16.20 12.60 4.86
N ALA A 172 -15.33 12.58 3.85
CA ALA A 172 -15.37 11.52 2.84
C ALA A 172 -15.13 10.13 3.45
N ASN A 173 -15.65 9.06 2.82
CA ASN A 173 -15.47 7.68 3.29
C ASN A 173 -14.06 7.09 3.06
N TYR A 174 -13.11 7.94 2.64
CA TYR A 174 -11.74 7.60 2.31
C TYR A 174 -10.80 8.74 2.69
N PHE A 175 -9.49 8.50 2.59
CA PHE A 175 -8.48 9.57 2.68
C PHE A 175 -7.55 9.51 1.48
N ILE A 176 -6.73 10.55 1.29
CA ILE A 176 -5.70 10.56 0.27
C ILE A 176 -4.30 10.64 0.87
N ASP A 177 -3.34 9.92 0.30
CA ASP A 177 -1.92 10.19 0.51
C ASP A 177 -1.50 11.29 -0.46
N ALA A 178 -1.05 12.44 0.06
CA ALA A 178 -0.64 13.57 -0.78
C ALA A 178 0.58 13.20 -1.64
N ILE A 179 0.51 13.54 -2.93
CA ILE A 179 1.64 13.56 -3.85
C ILE A 179 2.20 14.98 -3.92
N THR A 180 1.31 15.94 -4.15
CA THR A 180 1.64 17.36 -4.31
C THR A 180 0.63 18.20 -3.54
N GLU A 181 1.13 19.23 -2.87
CA GLU A 181 0.33 20.27 -2.22
C GLU A 181 0.85 21.62 -2.73
N GLN A 182 -0.03 22.45 -3.27
CA GLN A 182 0.36 23.79 -3.72
C GLN A 182 -0.73 24.82 -3.41
N PRO A 183 -0.36 26.06 -3.04
CA PRO A 183 -1.29 27.18 -2.98
C PRO A 183 -2.04 27.36 -4.30
N ALA A 184 -3.36 27.56 -4.23
CA ALA A 184 -4.21 27.79 -5.40
C ALA A 184 -3.83 29.06 -6.18
N SER A 185 -3.10 29.98 -5.56
CA SER A 185 -2.57 31.19 -6.19
C SER A 185 -1.36 30.95 -7.11
N MET A 186 -0.76 29.75 -7.08
CA MET A 186 0.28 29.39 -8.05
C MET A 186 -0.38 28.90 -9.34
N GLU A 187 -0.29 29.71 -10.40
CA GLU A 187 -0.90 29.46 -11.72
C GLU A 187 -0.28 28.30 -12.50
N GLN A 188 0.93 27.86 -12.13
CA GLN A 188 1.64 26.79 -12.82
C GLN A 188 1.93 25.66 -11.83
N PRO A 189 1.45 24.42 -12.06
CA PRO A 189 1.87 23.28 -11.28
C PRO A 189 3.39 23.18 -11.36
N ALA A 190 4.07 22.99 -10.23
CA ALA A 190 5.51 22.75 -10.24
C ALA A 190 5.78 21.58 -11.19
N SER A 191 6.45 21.85 -12.31
CA SER A 191 6.84 20.82 -13.27
C SER A 191 7.64 19.75 -12.52
N ARG A 192 7.14 18.51 -12.47
CA ARG A 192 7.90 17.39 -11.92
C ARG A 192 7.79 16.18 -12.81
N ASP A 193 8.97 15.62 -13.06
CA ASP A 193 9.16 14.29 -13.58
C ASP A 193 8.32 13.31 -12.75
N HIS A 194 7.69 12.37 -13.44
CA HIS A 194 6.78 11.36 -12.86
C HIS A 194 7.54 10.31 -12.00
N THR A 195 8.79 10.58 -11.66
CA THR A 195 9.63 9.80 -10.77
C THR A 195 9.42 10.31 -9.35
N GLY A 196 8.52 9.65 -8.62
CA GLY A 196 8.15 10.00 -7.25
C GLY A 196 9.35 10.30 -6.35
N SER A 197 9.62 11.59 -6.16
CA SER A 197 10.36 12.17 -5.04
C SER A 197 10.56 13.65 -5.37
N SER A 198 9.54 14.46 -5.11
CA SER A 198 9.83 15.83 -4.72
C SER A 198 10.61 15.77 -3.42
N ALA A 199 11.93 15.81 -3.51
CA ALA A 199 12.89 16.16 -2.48
C ALA A 199 12.56 17.48 -1.74
N SER A 200 11.37 17.67 -1.16
CA SER A 200 11.18 18.80 -0.24
C SER A 200 12.01 18.50 1.00
N THR A 201 12.97 19.37 1.29
CA THR A 201 13.73 19.31 2.55
C THR A 201 12.83 19.66 3.74
N SER A 202 11.66 20.25 3.48
CA SER A 202 10.64 20.56 4.48
C SER A 202 9.81 19.34 4.88
N TRP A 203 9.30 19.41 6.10
CA TRP A 203 8.35 18.47 6.67
C TRP A 203 6.92 19.02 6.52
N PRO A 204 5.87 18.17 6.43
CA PRO A 204 5.91 16.72 6.32
C PRO A 204 6.41 16.23 4.95
N ARG A 205 7.06 15.07 4.91
CA ARG A 205 7.52 14.45 3.65
C ARG A 205 6.41 13.60 3.04
N ALA A 206 5.82 14.12 1.97
CA ALA A 206 4.86 13.42 1.12
C ALA A 206 5.54 12.29 0.29
N GLY A 207 4.75 11.54 -0.48
CA GLY A 207 5.28 10.58 -1.46
C GLY A 207 5.90 9.28 -0.91
N LEU A 208 5.77 9.01 0.38
CA LEU A 208 6.26 7.77 1.01
C LEU A 208 5.31 6.58 0.85
N THR A 209 4.25 6.73 0.05
CA THR A 209 3.37 5.63 -0.34
C THR A 209 4.12 4.67 -1.24
N ARG A 210 4.54 3.52 -0.68
CA ARG A 210 5.24 2.50 -1.47
C ARG A 210 4.30 1.83 -2.46
N LEU A 211 4.58 2.01 -3.75
CA LEU A 211 3.94 1.31 -4.87
C LEU A 211 4.77 0.11 -5.36
N SER A 212 5.73 -0.38 -4.57
CA SER A 212 6.51 -1.55 -4.91
C SER A 212 6.00 -2.79 -4.20
N PHE A 213 5.63 -3.80 -4.98
CA PHE A 213 5.09 -5.07 -4.47
C PHE A 213 6.10 -6.18 -4.66
N ARG A 214 6.67 -6.71 -3.56
CA ARG A 214 7.62 -7.82 -3.62
C ARG A 214 7.00 -9.03 -4.35
N ASN A 215 7.59 -9.46 -5.46
CA ASN A 215 7.10 -10.59 -6.24
C ASN A 215 8.18 -11.67 -6.40
N THR A 216 8.14 -12.72 -5.57
CA THR A 216 9.15 -13.80 -5.57
C THR A 216 8.61 -15.12 -6.13
N HIS A 217 7.41 -15.12 -6.71
CA HIS A 217 6.71 -16.33 -7.13
C HIS A 217 7.48 -17.11 -8.22
N LEU A 218 8.15 -16.40 -9.14
CA LEU A 218 9.00 -17.03 -10.16
C LEU A 218 10.18 -17.82 -9.53
N ALA A 219 10.89 -17.23 -8.56
CA ALA A 219 12.01 -17.88 -7.90
C ALA A 219 11.57 -19.17 -7.16
N TYR A 220 10.40 -19.13 -6.52
CA TYR A 220 9.81 -20.33 -5.92
C TYR A 220 9.38 -21.37 -6.96
N ALA A 221 8.77 -20.96 -8.07
CA ALA A 221 8.41 -21.87 -9.15
C ALA A 221 9.64 -22.61 -9.69
N ILE A 222 10.74 -21.88 -9.96
CA ILE A 222 12.03 -22.46 -10.37
C ILE A 222 12.53 -23.46 -9.34
N THR A 223 12.47 -23.13 -8.04
CA THR A 223 12.90 -24.03 -6.95
C THR A 223 12.11 -25.34 -6.98
N TRP A 224 10.79 -25.28 -7.10
CA TRP A 224 9.94 -26.48 -7.13
C TRP A 224 10.20 -27.35 -8.35
N TYR A 225 10.33 -26.75 -9.54
CA TYR A 225 10.66 -27.51 -10.74
C TYR A 225 12.07 -28.09 -10.71
N ALA A 226 13.06 -27.38 -10.17
CA ALA A 226 14.42 -27.89 -10.00
C ALA A 226 14.45 -29.11 -9.08
N MET A 227 13.73 -29.07 -7.96
CA MET A 227 13.56 -30.22 -7.07
C MET A 227 12.85 -31.39 -7.75
N ALA A 228 11.78 -31.11 -8.51
CA ALA A 228 11.06 -32.14 -9.27
C ALA A 228 11.95 -32.81 -10.33
N ALA A 229 12.77 -32.02 -11.04
CA ALA A 229 13.72 -32.51 -12.04
C ALA A 229 14.83 -33.35 -11.42
N ALA A 230 15.42 -32.90 -10.30
CA ALA A 230 16.45 -33.64 -9.58
C ALA A 230 15.91 -35.00 -9.07
N LEU A 231 14.71 -35.01 -8.48
CA LEU A 231 14.08 -36.25 -8.00
C LEU A 231 13.72 -37.19 -9.16
N SER A 232 13.23 -36.65 -10.27
CA SER A 232 12.95 -37.43 -11.49
C SER A 232 14.21 -38.05 -12.07
N ALA A 233 15.33 -37.30 -12.12
CA ALA A 233 16.62 -37.78 -12.58
C ALA A 233 17.18 -38.89 -11.67
N ALA A 234 17.08 -38.71 -10.35
CA ALA A 234 17.48 -39.73 -9.37
C ALA A 234 16.63 -41.00 -9.51
N LEU A 235 15.32 -40.85 -9.68
CA LEU A 235 14.40 -41.98 -9.87
C LEU A 235 14.72 -42.74 -11.16
N ALA A 236 14.91 -42.04 -12.28
CA ALA A 236 15.29 -42.63 -13.55
C ALA A 236 16.62 -43.38 -13.43
N TRP A 237 17.63 -42.80 -12.78
CA TRP A 237 18.93 -43.44 -12.56
C TRP A 237 18.80 -44.75 -11.78
N VAL A 238 18.01 -44.78 -10.70
CA VAL A 238 17.76 -45.99 -9.91
C VAL A 238 17.08 -47.09 -10.75
N VAL A 239 16.09 -46.72 -11.57
CA VAL A 239 15.34 -47.66 -12.43
C VAL A 239 16.23 -48.22 -13.54
N PHE A 240 17.03 -47.38 -14.20
CA PHE A 240 17.90 -47.83 -15.29
C PHE A 240 19.13 -48.62 -14.82
N ARG A 241 19.62 -48.37 -13.60
CA ARG A 241 20.74 -49.12 -13.01
C ARG A 241 20.35 -50.44 -12.36
N ASN A 242 19.09 -50.60 -11.98
CA ASN A 242 18.55 -51.84 -11.45
C ASN A 242 17.43 -52.36 -12.36
N PRO A 243 17.74 -52.75 -13.62
CA PRO A 243 16.76 -53.44 -14.44
C PRO A 243 16.33 -54.71 -13.70
N ALA A 244 15.01 -54.90 -13.58
CA ALA A 244 14.39 -55.99 -12.83
C ALA A 244 14.78 -57.37 -13.35
#